data_AF-A0A351ENA1-F1
#
_entry.id   AF-A0A351ENA1-F1
#
_cell.length_a   1.000
_cell.length_b   1.000
_cell.length_c   1.000
_cell.angle_alpha   90.00
_cell.angle_beta   90.00
_cell.angle_gamma   90.00
#
_symmetry.space_group_name_H-M   'P 1'
#
loop_
_entity.id
_entity.type
_entity.pdbx_description
1 polymer ?
#
loop_
_entity_poly.entity_id
_entity_poly.type
_entity_poly.pdbx_seq_one_letter_code
_entity_poly.pdbx_strand_id
1 'polypeptide(L)'
;MGVTAQVTDLTGFVSGCEGPGKTTALEFGATDFRVNQIVMGGDRAGLIAIIFEVPSVAAAMEVSAGINANSETVSIMKDSGYQMVSRSLMRNVATRGNTDGQYGSMLLMSGGQVTDEEADSNLGDGWNHMSGAANGMRLVQSFAAGATPTPWALIGWTDDLDAYVAASAQSMADPKVQ
;
A
#
# COMPACT_ATOMS: atom_id res chain seq x y z
N MET A 1 0.97 -3.31 -7.22
CA MET A 1 1.93 -2.31 -7.75
C MET A 1 1.75 -1.02 -6.97
N GLY A 2 2.84 -0.31 -6.66
CA GLY A 2 2.82 0.98 -5.97
C GLY A 2 3.60 2.03 -6.73
N VAL A 3 3.14 3.28 -6.67
CA VAL A 3 3.80 4.47 -7.18
C VAL A 3 3.83 5.50 -6.07
N THR A 4 4.99 6.10 -5.81
CA THR A 4 5.10 7.25 -4.92
C THR A 4 5.39 8.49 -5.74
N ALA A 5 4.71 9.60 -5.45
CA ALA A 5 4.84 10.83 -6.21
C ALA A 5 4.72 12.09 -5.35
N GLN A 6 5.29 13.18 -5.85
CA GLN A 6 4.97 14.54 -5.42
C GLN A 6 3.82 15.08 -6.27
N VAL A 7 2.96 15.90 -5.66
CA VAL A 7 1.83 16.54 -6.32
C VAL A 7 1.70 17.95 -5.74
N THR A 8 1.57 18.97 -6.59
CA THR A 8 1.43 20.36 -6.14
C THR A 8 -0.02 20.74 -5.87
N ASP A 9 -0.97 20.22 -6.66
CA ASP A 9 -2.40 20.35 -6.42
C ASP A 9 -2.99 19.01 -5.98
N LEU A 10 -2.97 18.78 -4.66
CA LEU A 10 -3.46 17.54 -4.07
C LEU A 10 -4.97 17.35 -4.29
N THR A 11 -5.76 18.42 -4.20
CA THR A 11 -7.22 18.35 -4.33
C THR A 11 -7.62 17.96 -5.74
N GLY A 12 -7.03 18.60 -6.75
CA GLY A 12 -7.26 18.24 -8.15
C GLY A 12 -6.82 16.81 -8.46
N PHE A 13 -5.66 16.39 -7.93
CA PHE A 13 -5.16 15.03 -8.13
C PHE A 13 -6.06 13.96 -7.52
N VAL A 14 -6.51 14.13 -6.27
CA VAL A 14 -7.39 13.17 -5.60
C VAL A 14 -8.72 13.07 -6.33
N SER A 15 -9.34 14.20 -6.70
CA SER A 15 -10.59 14.19 -7.46
C SER A 15 -10.44 13.48 -8.81
N GLY A 16 -9.33 13.68 -9.52
CA GLY A 16 -9.05 12.98 -10.77
C GLY A 16 -8.78 11.49 -10.57
N CYS A 17 -8.16 11.11 -9.45
CA CYS A 17 -7.90 9.71 -9.12
C CYS A 17 -9.16 8.94 -8.71
N GLU A 18 -10.06 9.56 -7.95
CA GLU A 18 -11.34 8.95 -7.52
C GLU A 18 -12.30 8.73 -8.69
N GLY A 19 -12.19 9.53 -9.75
CA GLY A 19 -12.96 9.38 -10.99
C GLY A 19 -12.16 8.66 -12.10
N PRO A 20 -11.66 9.38 -13.11
CA PRO A 20 -11.03 8.77 -14.29
C PRO A 20 -9.83 7.86 -14.00
N GLY A 21 -9.01 8.19 -12.99
CA GLY A 21 -7.84 7.40 -12.64
C GLY A 21 -8.19 5.99 -12.16
N LYS A 22 -9.16 5.87 -11.24
CA LYS A 22 -9.66 4.57 -10.77
C LYS A 22 -10.34 3.79 -11.90
N THR A 23 -11.20 4.43 -12.69
CA THR A 23 -11.85 3.77 -13.83
C THR A 23 -10.82 3.20 -14.81
N THR A 24 -9.83 4.01 -15.19
CA THR A 24 -8.74 3.59 -16.10
C THR A 24 -7.96 2.42 -15.51
N ALA A 25 -7.59 2.49 -14.22
CA ALA A 25 -6.85 1.42 -13.56
C ALA A 25 -7.59 0.08 -13.61
N LEU A 26 -8.90 0.10 -13.30
CA LEU A 26 -9.75 -1.09 -13.32
C LEU A 26 -9.94 -1.64 -14.74
N GLU A 27 -10.12 -0.76 -15.74
CA GLU A 27 -10.23 -1.13 -17.15
C GLU A 27 -9.01 -1.91 -17.64
N PHE A 28 -7.81 -1.52 -17.22
CA PHE A 28 -6.55 -2.18 -17.60
C PHE A 28 -6.13 -3.34 -16.68
N GLY A 29 -7.02 -3.80 -15.80
CA GLY A 29 -6.86 -5.06 -15.06
C GLY A 29 -6.40 -4.92 -13.61
N ALA A 30 -6.46 -3.73 -13.02
CA ALA A 30 -6.40 -3.61 -11.57
C ALA A 30 -7.68 -4.20 -10.95
N THR A 31 -7.55 -4.87 -9.82
CA THR A 31 -8.68 -5.37 -9.02
C THR A 31 -9.10 -4.35 -7.96
N ASP A 32 -8.18 -3.49 -7.55
CA ASP A 32 -8.45 -2.38 -6.66
C ASP A 32 -7.46 -1.22 -6.86
N PHE A 33 -7.85 -0.03 -6.42
CA PHE A 33 -7.11 1.20 -6.55
C PHE A 33 -7.31 2.08 -5.32
N ARG A 34 -6.20 2.53 -4.72
CA ARG A 34 -6.20 3.44 -3.58
C ARG A 34 -5.11 4.48 -3.67
N VAL A 35 -5.39 5.65 -3.11
CA VAL A 35 -4.46 6.77 -3.00
C VAL A 35 -4.36 7.15 -1.53
N ASN A 36 -3.14 7.26 -1.01
CA ASN A 36 -2.88 7.60 0.38
C ASN A 36 -1.88 8.75 0.44
N GLN A 37 -2.13 9.76 1.27
CA GLN A 37 -1.10 10.73 1.60
C GLN A 37 -0.22 10.19 2.71
N ILE A 38 1.09 10.26 2.52
CA ILE A 38 2.05 9.87 3.55
C ILE A 38 2.22 11.03 4.52
N VAL A 39 1.65 10.89 5.73
CA VAL A 39 1.73 11.95 6.76
C VAL A 39 3.02 11.80 7.58
N MET A 40 3.23 10.63 8.19
CA MET A 40 4.37 10.34 9.07
C MET A 40 5.31 9.30 8.43
N GLY A 41 5.95 9.66 7.31
CA GLY A 41 6.80 8.75 6.54
C GLY A 41 8.30 9.08 6.52
N GLY A 42 8.77 9.92 7.44
CA GLY A 42 10.14 10.45 7.41
C GLY A 42 10.37 11.24 6.11
N ASP A 43 11.40 10.87 5.35
CA ASP A 43 11.74 11.50 4.07
C ASP A 43 10.63 11.39 3.00
N ARG A 44 9.66 10.48 3.21
CA ARG A 44 8.49 10.32 2.32
C ARG A 44 7.28 11.15 2.76
N ALA A 45 7.36 11.88 3.87
CA ALA A 45 6.26 12.72 4.35
C ALA A 45 5.87 13.75 3.28
N GLY A 46 4.56 13.94 3.08
CA GLY A 46 3.99 14.81 2.05
C GLY A 46 3.86 14.16 0.66
N LEU A 47 4.49 13.01 0.40
CA LEU A 47 4.31 12.27 -0.85
C LEU A 47 2.96 11.55 -0.89
N ILE A 48 2.51 11.24 -2.10
CA ILE A 48 1.30 10.46 -2.35
C ILE A 48 1.69 9.05 -2.78
N ALA A 49 1.13 8.05 -2.12
CA ALA A 49 1.23 6.64 -2.47
C ALA A 49 -0.02 6.18 -3.22
N ILE A 50 0.16 5.86 -4.49
CA ILE A 50 -0.87 5.35 -5.40
C ILE A 50 -0.65 3.84 -5.53
N ILE A 51 -1.64 3.04 -5.15
CA ILE A 51 -1.51 1.60 -5.03
C ILE A 51 -2.59 0.94 -5.89
N PHE A 52 -2.14 0.01 -6.71
CA PHE A 52 -2.95 -0.81 -7.59
C PHE A 52 -2.84 -2.26 -7.11
N GLU A 53 -3.97 -2.88 -6.79
CA GLU A 53 -4.02 -4.33 -6.64
C GLU A 53 -4.20 -4.95 -8.01
N VAL A 54 -3.43 -5.99 -8.30
CA VAL A 54 -3.39 -6.62 -9.62
C VAL A 54 -3.25 -8.13 -9.43
N PRO A 55 -3.88 -8.94 -10.29
CA PRO A 55 -3.87 -10.40 -10.14
C PRO A 55 -2.53 -11.02 -10.55
N SER A 56 -1.67 -10.28 -11.26
CA SER A 56 -0.36 -10.77 -11.71
C SER A 56 0.63 -9.64 -11.99
N VAL A 57 1.91 -10.00 -12.11
CA VAL A 57 2.97 -9.08 -12.54
C VAL A 57 2.73 -8.57 -13.97
N ALA A 58 2.21 -9.42 -14.86
CA ALA A 58 1.86 -9.02 -16.22
C ALA A 58 0.75 -7.96 -16.21
N ALA A 59 -0.31 -8.15 -15.41
CA ALA A 59 -1.36 -7.15 -15.25
C ALA A 59 -0.82 -5.82 -14.68
N ALA A 60 0.21 -5.84 -13.82
CA ALA A 60 0.87 -4.61 -13.37
C ALA A 60 1.47 -3.82 -14.54
N MET A 61 2.05 -4.50 -15.54
CA MET A 61 2.62 -3.85 -16.72
C MET A 61 1.52 -3.27 -17.61
N GLU A 62 0.43 -4.01 -17.82
CA GLU A 62 -0.73 -3.55 -18.61
C GLU A 62 -1.39 -2.32 -17.96
N VAL A 63 -1.63 -2.34 -16.64
CA VAL A 63 -2.14 -1.17 -15.91
C VAL A 63 -1.22 0.03 -16.07
N SER A 64 0.09 -0.16 -15.92
CA SER A 64 1.06 0.92 -16.12
C SER A 64 1.03 1.45 -17.56
N ALA A 65 0.97 0.59 -18.58
CA ALA A 65 0.93 1.01 -19.97
C ALA A 65 -0.36 1.78 -20.28
N GLY A 66 -1.51 1.25 -19.85
CA GLY A 66 -2.83 1.85 -20.07
C GLY A 66 -2.97 3.23 -19.43
N ILE A 67 -2.51 3.40 -18.19
CA ILE A 67 -2.50 4.71 -17.51
C ILE A 67 -1.69 5.76 -18.30
N ASN A 68 -0.53 5.37 -18.84
CA ASN A 68 0.31 6.30 -19.59
C ASN A 68 -0.20 6.56 -21.01
N ALA A 69 -1.06 5.69 -21.54
CA ALA A 69 -1.69 5.86 -22.85
C ALA A 69 -3.03 6.63 -22.78
N ASN A 70 -3.66 6.69 -21.60
CA ASN A 70 -4.93 7.40 -21.39
C ASN A 70 -4.69 8.91 -21.25
N SER A 71 -5.14 9.69 -22.24
CA SER A 71 -4.90 11.14 -22.31
C SER A 71 -5.57 11.94 -21.19
N GLU A 72 -6.70 11.48 -20.66
CA GLU A 72 -7.39 12.11 -19.54
C GLU A 72 -6.58 11.95 -18.24
N THR A 73 -6.11 10.73 -17.96
CA THR A 73 -5.26 10.43 -16.81
C THR A 73 -3.92 11.18 -16.89
N VAL A 74 -3.33 11.26 -18.09
CA VAL A 74 -2.12 12.07 -18.33
C VAL A 74 -2.37 13.56 -18.11
N SER A 75 -3.54 14.07 -18.49
CA SER A 75 -3.91 15.47 -18.27
C SER A 75 -4.08 15.77 -16.78
N ILE A 76 -4.76 14.88 -16.03
CA ILE A 76 -4.87 14.98 -14.56
C ILE A 76 -3.50 15.04 -13.90
N MET A 77 -2.59 14.13 -14.26
CA MET A 77 -1.22 14.13 -13.73
C MET A 77 -0.48 15.44 -14.04
N LYS A 78 -0.57 15.90 -15.29
CA LYS A 78 0.08 17.14 -15.71
C LYS A 78 -0.45 18.35 -14.95
N ASP A 79 -1.77 18.50 -14.89
CA ASP A 79 -2.44 19.67 -14.34
C ASP A 79 -2.29 19.74 -12.82
N SER A 80 -2.15 18.59 -12.15
CA SER A 80 -1.91 18.52 -10.71
C SER A 80 -0.44 18.72 -10.30
N GLY A 81 0.48 18.86 -11.27
CA GLY A 81 1.92 18.92 -11.02
C GLY A 81 2.51 17.60 -10.49
N TYR A 82 1.95 16.47 -10.92
CA TYR A 82 2.44 15.14 -10.55
C TYR A 82 3.91 14.94 -10.98
N GLN A 83 4.74 14.46 -10.06
CA GLN A 83 6.11 14.03 -10.32
C GLN A 83 6.38 12.70 -9.65
N MET A 84 6.64 11.68 -10.46
CA MET A 84 6.93 10.33 -9.96
C MET A 84 8.29 10.31 -9.24
N VAL A 85 8.28 9.83 -8.00
CA VAL A 85 9.49 9.62 -7.19
C VAL A 85 9.99 8.19 -7.33
N SER A 86 9.10 7.20 -7.23
CA SER A 86 9.48 5.79 -7.33
C SER A 86 8.30 4.91 -7.75
N ARG A 87 8.63 3.70 -8.22
CA ARG A 87 7.69 2.59 -8.40
C ARG A 87 8.17 1.37 -7.66
N SER A 88 7.22 0.60 -7.16
CA SER A 88 7.48 -0.68 -6.52
C SER A 88 6.46 -1.74 -6.91
N LEU A 89 6.88 -2.98 -6.84
CA LEU A 89 6.03 -4.15 -6.94
C LEU A 89 6.26 -4.98 -5.69
N MET A 90 5.16 -5.23 -4.98
CA MET A 90 5.13 -6.10 -3.81
C MET A 90 4.09 -7.19 -4.05
N ARG A 91 4.40 -8.37 -3.54
CA ARG A 91 3.54 -9.55 -3.54
C ARG A 91 2.75 -9.56 -2.24
N ASN A 92 1.44 -9.77 -2.32
CA ASN A 92 0.63 -10.09 -1.13
C ASN A 92 0.91 -11.53 -0.71
N VAL A 93 1.28 -11.73 0.55
CA VAL A 93 1.62 -13.05 1.09
C VAL A 93 0.53 -13.55 2.03
N ALA A 94 0.01 -12.68 2.88
CA ALA A 94 -1.08 -13.02 3.79
C ALA A 94 -1.95 -11.79 4.06
N THR A 95 -3.25 -12.00 4.30
CA THR A 95 -4.23 -10.94 4.59
C THR A 95 -5.21 -11.40 5.66
N ARG A 96 -5.63 -10.46 6.52
CA ARG A 96 -6.71 -10.61 7.50
C ARG A 96 -7.58 -9.35 7.47
N GLY A 97 -8.88 -9.50 7.70
CA GLY A 97 -9.81 -8.37 7.69
C GLY A 97 -9.99 -7.74 6.30
N ASN A 98 -10.26 -6.43 6.26
CA ASN A 98 -10.44 -5.66 5.03
C ASN A 98 -9.43 -4.49 4.92
N THR A 99 -9.52 -3.72 3.85
CA THR A 99 -8.64 -2.56 3.60
C THR A 99 -9.31 -1.23 3.93
N ASP A 100 -10.40 -1.27 4.70
CA ASP A 100 -11.17 -0.08 5.06
C ASP A 100 -10.57 0.59 6.29
N GLY A 101 -10.69 1.91 6.37
CA GLY A 101 -10.28 2.70 7.53
C GLY A 101 -9.78 4.07 7.13
N GLN A 102 -9.98 5.05 8.00
CA GLN A 102 -9.50 6.41 7.80
C GLN A 102 -7.97 6.49 7.71
N TYR A 103 -7.27 5.59 8.40
CA TYR A 103 -5.82 5.60 8.54
C TYR A 103 -5.19 4.28 8.09
N GLY A 104 -3.99 4.39 7.53
CA GLY A 104 -3.13 3.26 7.21
C GLY A 104 -1.77 3.38 7.88
N SER A 105 -1.24 2.25 8.36
CA SER A 105 0.13 2.12 8.84
C SER A 105 0.92 1.18 7.94
N MET A 106 2.21 1.44 7.76
CA MET A 106 3.14 0.56 7.05
C MET A 106 4.41 0.40 7.89
N LEU A 107 4.60 -0.79 8.44
CA LEU A 107 5.83 -1.19 9.13
C LEU A 107 6.75 -1.91 8.14
N LEU A 108 7.95 -1.37 7.93
CA LEU A 108 8.99 -2.03 7.13
C LEU A 108 9.82 -2.96 8.00
N MET A 109 10.04 -4.18 7.54
CA MET A 109 10.70 -5.23 8.32
C MET A 109 11.84 -5.86 7.52
N SER A 110 12.95 -6.13 8.20
CA SER A 110 14.02 -7.00 7.71
C SER A 110 13.72 -8.45 8.09
N GLY A 111 14.23 -9.40 7.32
CA GLY A 111 14.11 -10.82 7.65
C GLY A 111 14.52 -11.71 6.48
N GLY A 112 14.76 -12.98 6.77
CA GLY A 112 14.94 -13.99 5.73
C GLY A 112 13.66 -14.21 4.92
N GLN A 113 13.78 -14.98 3.84
CA GLN A 113 12.59 -15.52 3.19
C GLN A 113 12.04 -16.65 4.05
N VAL A 114 10.72 -16.69 4.20
CA VAL A 114 9.95 -17.74 4.86
C VAL A 114 8.94 -18.29 3.86
N THR A 115 8.37 -19.47 4.12
CA THR A 115 7.30 -20.00 3.26
C THR A 115 6.03 -19.15 3.40
N ASP A 116 5.10 -19.29 2.45
CA ASP A 116 3.83 -18.57 2.53
C ASP A 116 3.00 -19.05 3.74
N GLU A 117 3.07 -20.34 4.07
CA GLU A 117 2.40 -20.91 5.23
C GLU A 117 2.94 -20.34 6.55
N GLU A 118 4.27 -20.21 6.65
CA GLU A 118 4.91 -19.57 7.80
C GLU A 118 4.52 -18.09 7.91
N ALA A 119 4.55 -17.37 6.78
CA ALA A 119 4.14 -15.97 6.73
C ALA A 119 2.67 -15.75 7.11
N ASP A 120 1.77 -16.64 6.67
CA ASP A 120 0.35 -16.59 7.04
C ASP A 120 0.13 -16.92 8.52
N SER A 121 0.85 -17.90 9.06
CA SER A 121 0.85 -18.22 10.49
C SER A 121 1.31 -17.03 11.33
N ASN A 122 2.44 -16.41 10.97
CA ASN A 122 2.98 -15.24 11.67
C ASN A 122 2.02 -14.05 11.63
N LEU A 123 1.37 -13.81 10.49
CA LEU A 123 0.33 -12.78 10.40
C LEU A 123 -0.87 -13.13 11.31
N GLY A 124 -1.23 -14.42 11.41
CA GLY A 124 -2.26 -14.91 12.32
C GLY A 124 -1.96 -14.62 13.79
N ASP A 125 -0.73 -14.86 14.23
CA ASP A 125 -0.29 -14.56 15.60
C ASP A 125 -0.40 -13.06 15.91
N GLY A 126 0.06 -12.19 15.00
CA GLY A 126 -0.11 -10.74 15.16
C GLY A 126 -1.58 -10.29 15.12
N TRP A 127 -2.39 -10.89 14.24
CA TRP A 127 -3.81 -10.55 14.11
C TRP A 127 -4.62 -10.80 15.38
N ASN A 128 -4.26 -11.83 16.17
CA ASN A 128 -4.92 -12.10 17.45
C ASN A 128 -4.85 -10.91 18.43
N HIS A 129 -3.76 -10.13 18.37
CA HIS A 129 -3.60 -8.91 19.16
C HIS A 129 -4.24 -7.69 18.50
N MET A 130 -4.19 -7.62 17.17
CA MET A 130 -4.57 -6.43 16.42
C MET A 130 -6.06 -6.34 16.06
N SER A 131 -6.78 -7.47 15.97
CA SER A 131 -8.15 -7.54 15.45
C SER A 131 -9.19 -6.70 16.21
N GLY A 132 -8.91 -6.32 17.45
CA GLY A 132 -9.77 -5.41 18.23
C GLY A 132 -9.58 -3.92 17.91
N ALA A 133 -8.51 -3.56 17.20
CA ALA A 133 -8.14 -2.17 16.91
C ALA A 133 -7.79 -1.90 15.44
N ALA A 134 -7.71 -2.95 14.61
CA ALA A 134 -7.46 -2.87 13.18
C ALA A 134 -8.63 -3.48 12.40
N ASN A 135 -9.03 -2.82 11.31
CA ASN A 135 -10.03 -3.31 10.37
C ASN A 135 -9.44 -4.42 9.48
N GLY A 136 -8.13 -4.37 9.23
CA GLY A 136 -7.39 -5.45 8.59
C GLY A 136 -5.89 -5.25 8.59
N MET A 137 -5.19 -6.30 8.17
CA MET A 137 -3.74 -6.37 8.08
C MET A 137 -3.30 -7.17 6.85
N ARG A 138 -2.17 -6.77 6.28
CA ARG A 138 -1.58 -7.43 5.12
C ARG A 138 -0.07 -7.50 5.23
N LEU A 139 0.47 -8.71 5.11
CA LEU A 139 1.89 -8.93 4.96
C LEU A 139 2.23 -8.95 3.47
N VAL A 140 3.17 -8.10 3.07
CA VAL A 140 3.65 -8.02 1.68
C VAL A 140 5.16 -8.23 1.62
N GLN A 141 5.61 -8.84 0.52
CA GLN A 141 7.01 -9.05 0.21
C GLN A 141 7.41 -8.20 -0.99
N SER A 142 8.53 -7.48 -0.89
CA SER A 142 9.11 -6.74 -2.00
C SER A 142 9.58 -7.69 -3.10
N PHE A 143 9.15 -7.43 -4.34
CA PHE A 143 9.56 -8.18 -5.52
C PHE A 143 10.45 -7.33 -6.44
N ALA A 144 10.09 -6.07 -6.63
CA ALA A 144 10.90 -5.07 -7.33
C ALA A 144 10.62 -3.69 -6.75
N ALA A 145 11.50 -3.16 -5.90
CA ALA A 145 11.25 -1.89 -5.20
C ALA A 145 12.49 -0.98 -5.12
N GLY A 146 13.45 -1.15 -6.03
CA GLY A 146 14.73 -0.44 -6.00
C GLY A 146 15.59 -0.86 -4.80
N ALA A 147 16.51 0.02 -4.39
CA ALA A 147 17.34 -0.19 -3.20
C ALA A 147 16.48 -0.08 -1.94
N THR A 148 15.86 -1.19 -1.52
CA THR A 148 15.22 -1.32 -0.21
C THR A 148 15.98 -2.37 0.61
N PRO A 149 16.48 -2.02 1.80
CA PRO A 149 17.09 -3.00 2.72
C PRO A 149 16.05 -3.89 3.41
N THR A 150 14.75 -3.63 3.20
CA THR A 150 13.64 -4.32 3.87
C THR A 150 12.81 -5.11 2.85
N PRO A 151 12.89 -6.46 2.85
CA PRO A 151 12.13 -7.31 1.93
C PRO A 151 10.66 -7.44 2.33
N TRP A 152 10.26 -7.04 3.54
CA TRP A 152 8.91 -7.22 4.06
C TRP A 152 8.28 -5.90 4.47
N ALA A 153 6.96 -5.81 4.33
CA ALA A 153 6.17 -4.78 4.98
C ALA A 153 4.86 -5.33 5.51
N LEU A 154 4.46 -4.84 6.69
CA LEU A 154 3.18 -5.10 7.30
C LEU A 154 2.32 -3.84 7.17
N ILE A 155 1.20 -3.95 6.47
CA ILE A 155 0.25 -2.86 6.26
C ILE A 155 -0.96 -3.12 7.15
N GLY A 156 -1.44 -2.10 7.86
CA GLY A 156 -2.68 -2.19 8.63
C GLY A 156 -3.59 -1.00 8.37
N TRP A 157 -4.89 -1.21 8.57
CA TRP A 157 -5.93 -0.19 8.41
C TRP A 157 -6.75 -0.07 9.68
N THR A 158 -7.13 1.16 10.04
CA THR A 158 -7.87 1.47 11.26
C THR A 158 -8.57 2.83 11.16
N ASP A 159 -9.59 3.03 12.00
CA ASP A 159 -10.22 4.32 12.23
C ASP A 159 -9.72 5.00 13.52
N ASP A 160 -8.94 4.28 14.36
CA ASP A 160 -8.41 4.77 15.63
C ASP A 160 -6.91 4.43 15.74
N LEU A 161 -6.06 5.43 15.48
CA LEU A 161 -4.62 5.27 15.54
C LEU A 161 -4.09 5.03 16.97
N ASP A 162 -4.74 5.58 18.00
CA ASP A 162 -4.29 5.41 19.38
C ASP A 162 -4.55 3.97 19.85
N ALA A 163 -5.74 3.45 19.56
CA ALA A 163 -6.06 2.04 19.80
C ALA A 163 -5.14 1.12 18.99
N TYR A 164 -4.87 1.45 17.73
CA TYR A 164 -4.00 0.66 16.86
C TYR A 164 -2.55 0.59 17.38
N VAL A 165 -1.97 1.71 17.82
CA VAL A 165 -0.61 1.74 18.38
C VAL A 165 -0.56 0.97 19.70
N ALA A 166 -1.58 1.09 20.56
CA ALA A 166 -1.67 0.32 21.80
C ALA A 166 -1.72 -1.19 21.54
N ALA A 167 -2.52 -1.65 20.57
CA ALA A 167 -2.58 -3.05 20.15
C ALA A 167 -1.25 -3.51 19.53
N SER A 168 -0.62 -2.68 18.70
CA SER A 168 0.67 -2.97 18.07
C SER A 168 1.77 -3.17 19.12
N ALA A 169 1.79 -2.36 20.18
CA ALA A 169 2.72 -2.54 21.29
C ALA A 169 2.54 -3.90 22.00
N GLN A 170 1.30 -4.35 22.18
CA GLN A 170 1.01 -5.69 22.74
C GLN A 170 1.48 -6.80 21.82
N SER A 171 1.19 -6.67 20.51
CA SER A 171 1.65 -7.63 19.50
C SER A 171 3.17 -7.74 19.47
N MET A 172 3.90 -6.62 19.52
CA MET A 172 5.37 -6.61 19.49
C MET A 172 6.01 -7.10 20.79
N ALA A 173 5.26 -7.10 21.90
CA ALA A 173 5.73 -7.65 23.17
C ALA A 173 5.58 -9.19 23.25
N ASP A 174 4.81 -9.80 22.34
CA ASP A 174 4.66 -11.25 22.25
C ASP A 174 5.89 -11.89 21.58
N PRO A 175 6.65 -12.77 22.26
CA PRO A 175 7.81 -13.44 21.68
C PRO A 175 7.51 -14.29 20.45
N LYS A 176 6.24 -14.64 20.19
CA LYS A 176 5.85 -15.37 18.98
C LYS A 176 5.76 -14.49 17.74
N VAL A 177 5.65 -13.17 17.92
CA VAL A 177 5.53 -12.20 16.84
C VAL A 177 6.90 -11.63 16.43
N GLN A 178 7.92 -11.77 17.29
CA GLN A 178 9.28 -11.26 17.07
C GLN A 178 10.13 -12.11 16.13
#